data_AF-A0A1H7NSG6-F1
#
_entry.id   AF-A0A1H7NSG6-F1
#
_cell.length_a   1.000
_cell.length_b   1.000
_cell.length_c   1.000
_cell.angle_alpha   90.00
_cell.angle_beta   90.00
_cell.angle_gamma   90.00
#
_symmetry.space_group_name_H-M   'P 1'
#
loop_
_entity.id
_entity.type
_entity.pdbx_description
1 polymer ?
#
loop_
_entity_poly.entity_id
_entity_poly.type
_entity_poly.pdbx_seq_one_letter_code
_entity_poly.pdbx_strand_id
1 'polypeptide(L)'
;MSKSNKKAINEIKEIFGDHVASGKPCLKMVGCGEIMINELPFSFSMQNIGAASDAGICVTISGEAVNDGIVRFTDFTFVKTVNGKAVPERYDLPLVKKADGKMIYQAKFTDVKLPEYDPSVASTKEELLNVLSTQLTFRVTPLYNGEGLPEIMLSVYPFGDPLTGSATEWKRVTADQDYFLHKLKKGRRNSVFKKRR
;
A
#
# COMPACT_ATOMS: atom_id res chain seq x y z
N MET A 1 -30.57 15.35 -5.01
CA MET A 1 -29.34 14.64 -5.46
C MET A 1 -29.51 14.18 -6.91
N SER A 2 -28.60 14.56 -7.80
CA SER A 2 -28.67 14.19 -9.23
C SER A 2 -28.37 12.70 -9.44
N LYS A 3 -28.86 12.11 -10.54
CA LYS A 3 -28.57 10.70 -10.90
C LYS A 3 -27.08 10.43 -11.11
N SER A 4 -26.29 11.44 -11.48
CA SER A 4 -24.84 11.33 -11.69
C SER A 4 -24.07 11.17 -10.37
N ASN A 5 -24.44 11.93 -9.32
CA ASN A 5 -23.84 11.78 -7.99
C ASN A 5 -24.11 10.39 -7.39
N LYS A 6 -25.30 9.82 -7.60
CA LYS A 6 -25.62 8.46 -7.13
C LYS A 6 -24.77 7.37 -7.79
N LYS A 7 -24.40 7.55 -9.07
CA LYS A 7 -23.57 6.59 -9.79
C LYS A 7 -22.12 6.62 -9.30
N ALA A 8 -21.53 7.81 -9.15
CA ALA A 8 -20.19 7.98 -8.60
C ALA A 8 -20.09 7.45 -7.16
N ILE A 9 -21.09 7.71 -6.31
CA ILE A 9 -21.14 7.19 -4.94
C ILE A 9 -21.23 5.65 -4.93
N ASN A 10 -21.95 5.03 -5.87
CA ASN A 10 -22.04 3.57 -5.95
C ASN A 10 -20.73 2.93 -6.46
N GLU A 11 -20.07 3.52 -7.46
CA GLU A 11 -18.75 3.03 -7.94
C GLU A 11 -17.66 3.17 -6.84
N ILE A 12 -17.70 4.27 -6.09
CA ILE A 12 -16.82 4.49 -4.93
C ILE A 12 -17.12 3.46 -3.82
N LYS A 13 -18.39 3.16 -3.54
CA LYS A 13 -18.77 2.10 -2.60
C LYS A 13 -18.35 0.71 -3.06
N GLU A 14 -18.39 0.40 -4.35
CA GLU A 14 -17.87 -0.86 -4.90
C GLU A 14 -16.34 -0.98 -4.75
N ILE A 15 -15.60 0.14 -4.81
CA ILE A 15 -14.14 0.17 -4.68
C ILE A 15 -13.68 0.14 -3.20
N PHE A 16 -14.39 0.87 -2.34
CA PHE A 16 -13.98 1.11 -0.95
C PHE A 16 -14.75 0.26 0.09
N GLY A 17 -15.85 -0.39 -0.28
CA GLY A 17 -16.65 -1.24 0.62
C GLY A 17 -17.46 -0.45 1.66
N ASP A 18 -18.27 -1.17 2.44
CA ASP A 18 -19.19 -0.59 3.45
C ASP A 18 -18.48 -0.02 4.71
N HIS A 19 -17.16 0.11 4.71
CA HIS A 19 -16.37 0.49 5.89
C HIS A 19 -16.53 1.96 6.32
N VAL A 20 -17.24 2.75 5.50
CA VAL A 20 -17.63 4.15 5.79
C VAL A 20 -18.58 4.25 7.01
N ALA A 21 -19.24 3.15 7.42
CA ALA A 21 -20.28 3.17 8.45
C ALA A 21 -19.82 2.89 9.90
N SER A 22 -18.55 2.56 10.15
CA SER A 22 -18.09 2.09 11.47
C SER A 22 -17.71 3.19 12.46
N GLY A 23 -17.58 4.45 12.01
CA GLY A 23 -17.08 5.57 12.81
C GLY A 23 -15.61 5.45 13.20
N LYS A 24 -14.86 4.53 12.57
CA LYS A 24 -13.45 4.26 12.84
C LYS A 24 -12.58 4.48 11.59
N PRO A 25 -11.26 4.75 11.74
CA PRO A 25 -10.36 4.84 10.59
C PRO A 25 -10.22 3.49 9.90
N CYS A 26 -10.11 3.52 8.57
CA CYS A 26 -9.95 2.32 7.77
C CYS A 26 -9.06 2.61 6.57
N LEU A 27 -7.96 1.88 6.43
CA LEU A 27 -7.03 2.06 5.33
C LEU A 27 -7.36 1.09 4.20
N LYS A 28 -7.33 1.59 2.96
CA LYS A 28 -7.40 0.79 1.74
C LYS A 28 -6.12 0.94 0.95
N MET A 29 -5.52 -0.17 0.55
CA MET A 29 -4.38 -0.15 -0.37
C MET A 29 -4.83 0.38 -1.74
N VAL A 30 -4.19 1.44 -2.21
CA VAL A 30 -4.49 2.09 -3.51
C VAL A 30 -3.51 1.61 -4.58
N GLY A 31 -2.28 1.31 -4.18
CA GLY A 31 -1.29 0.74 -5.08
C GLY A 31 -0.13 0.16 -4.31
N CYS A 32 0.32 -1.02 -4.74
CA CYS A 32 1.54 -1.64 -4.25
C CYS A 32 2.33 -2.15 -5.45
N GLY A 33 3.50 -1.55 -5.66
CA GLY A 33 4.43 -1.96 -6.71
C GLY A 33 4.84 -3.43 -6.57
N GLU A 34 5.25 -4.01 -7.69
CA GLU A 34 5.92 -5.32 -7.68
C GLU A 34 7.26 -5.20 -6.96
N ILE A 35 7.62 -6.23 -6.19
CA ILE A 35 8.84 -6.23 -5.39
C ILE A 35 9.92 -6.95 -6.18
N MET A 36 10.65 -6.15 -6.97
CA MET A 36 11.84 -6.60 -7.67
C MET A 36 13.09 -6.28 -6.86
N ILE A 37 14.15 -7.01 -7.15
CA ILE A 37 15.44 -6.81 -6.52
C ILE A 37 16.44 -6.30 -7.54
N ASN A 38 17.31 -5.45 -7.01
CA ASN A 38 18.62 -4.98 -7.47
C ASN A 38 18.83 -3.64 -6.75
N GLU A 39 18.55 -3.61 -5.44
CA GLU A 39 18.39 -2.36 -4.67
C GLU A 39 17.33 -1.42 -5.27
N LEU A 40 16.41 -1.97 -6.08
CA LEU A 40 15.30 -1.24 -6.66
C LEU A 40 14.20 -1.06 -5.62
N PRO A 41 13.91 0.18 -5.21
CA PRO A 41 12.87 0.41 -4.26
C PRO A 41 11.50 0.26 -4.90
N PHE A 42 10.57 -0.30 -4.14
CA PHE A 42 9.16 -0.29 -4.50
C PHE A 42 8.40 0.66 -3.58
N SER A 43 7.24 1.12 -4.06
CA SER A 43 6.34 1.96 -3.29
C SER A 43 5.02 1.24 -3.05
N PHE A 44 4.45 1.49 -1.87
CA PHE A 44 3.10 1.08 -1.54
C PHE A 44 2.37 2.25 -0.91
N SER A 45 1.10 2.38 -1.24
CA SER A 45 0.32 3.57 -0.98
C SER A 45 -1.12 3.21 -0.62
N MET A 46 -1.68 3.94 0.32
CA MET A 46 -2.98 3.66 0.89
C MET A 46 -3.72 4.95 1.21
N GLN A 47 -5.03 4.84 1.25
CA GLN A 47 -5.95 5.92 1.49
C GLN A 47 -6.78 5.58 2.74
N ASN A 48 -6.96 6.53 3.65
CA ASN A 48 -8.02 6.39 4.64
C ASN A 48 -9.35 6.52 3.93
N ILE A 49 -10.26 5.59 4.19
CA ILE A 49 -11.62 5.48 3.64
C ILE A 49 -12.67 5.41 4.76
N GLY A 50 -12.21 5.43 6.01
CA GLY A 50 -13.05 5.49 7.21
C GLY A 50 -13.07 6.88 7.83
N ALA A 51 -13.43 6.94 9.11
CA ALA A 51 -13.45 8.19 9.88
C ALA A 51 -12.05 8.80 10.04
N ALA A 52 -12.00 10.10 10.34
CA ALA A 52 -10.76 10.77 10.69
C ALA A 52 -10.14 10.18 11.97
N SER A 53 -8.81 10.23 12.07
CA SER A 53 -8.09 9.77 13.26
C SER A 53 -6.75 10.46 13.44
N ASP A 54 -6.49 10.92 14.66
CA ASP A 54 -5.20 11.50 15.08
C ASP A 54 -4.35 10.50 15.89
N ALA A 55 -4.75 9.22 15.94
CA ALA A 55 -4.09 8.22 16.76
C ALA A 55 -2.73 7.76 16.21
N GLY A 56 -2.44 8.02 14.93
CA GLY A 56 -1.28 7.52 14.22
C GLY A 56 -1.49 6.15 13.55
N ILE A 57 -0.43 5.65 12.94
CA ILE A 57 -0.41 4.39 12.18
C ILE A 57 0.84 3.55 12.50
N CYS A 58 0.77 2.28 12.14
CA CYS A 58 1.89 1.36 12.19
C CYS A 58 2.06 0.67 10.84
N VAL A 59 3.29 0.65 10.34
CA VAL A 59 3.68 -0.08 9.14
C VAL A 59 4.42 -1.33 9.56
N THR A 60 4.06 -2.47 9.00
CA THR A 60 4.73 -3.76 9.24
C THR A 60 5.03 -4.49 7.95
N ILE A 61 6.20 -5.12 7.91
CA ILE A 61 6.59 -6.05 6.85
C ILE A 61 6.95 -7.37 7.51
N SER A 62 6.29 -8.45 7.10
CA SER A 62 6.38 -9.76 7.75
C SER A 62 6.30 -10.89 6.73
N GLY A 63 6.49 -12.12 7.18
CA GLY A 63 6.49 -13.33 6.34
C GLY A 63 7.62 -14.27 6.77
N GLU A 64 7.57 -15.52 6.32
CA GLU A 64 8.59 -16.51 6.67
C GLU A 64 9.98 -16.07 6.20
N ALA A 65 10.08 -15.54 4.99
CA ALA A 65 11.36 -15.05 4.47
C ALA A 65 11.92 -13.85 5.24
N VAL A 66 11.06 -13.03 5.87
CA VAL A 66 11.49 -11.96 6.78
C VAL A 66 11.94 -12.54 8.11
N ASN A 67 11.15 -13.48 8.64
CA ASN A 67 11.45 -14.16 9.90
C ASN A 67 12.80 -14.86 9.89
N ASP A 68 13.10 -15.52 8.77
CA ASP A 68 14.33 -16.31 8.59
C ASP A 68 15.52 -15.44 8.15
N GLY A 69 15.32 -14.12 7.99
CA GLY A 69 16.36 -13.17 7.59
C GLY A 69 16.76 -13.25 6.11
N ILE A 70 16.05 -14.06 5.31
CA ILE A 70 16.28 -14.25 3.88
C ILE A 70 15.99 -12.96 3.10
N VAL A 71 14.89 -12.28 3.44
CA VAL A 71 14.50 -10.98 2.87
C VAL A 71 14.67 -9.91 3.93
N ARG A 72 15.48 -8.89 3.63
CA ARG A 72 15.72 -7.72 4.48
C ARG A 72 15.26 -6.45 3.77
N PHE A 73 15.14 -5.35 4.50
CA PHE A 73 14.69 -4.07 3.96
C PHE A 73 15.58 -2.93 4.44
N THR A 74 15.77 -1.93 3.57
CA THR A 74 16.51 -0.70 3.85
C THR A 74 15.83 0.51 3.19
N ASP A 75 16.34 1.71 3.47
CA ASP A 75 15.91 2.99 2.87
C ASP A 75 14.40 3.25 2.98
N PHE A 76 13.82 2.85 4.11
CA PHE A 76 12.41 3.08 4.38
C PHE A 76 12.12 4.59 4.43
N THR A 77 11.21 5.02 3.58
CA THR A 77 10.89 6.43 3.37
C THR A 77 9.37 6.59 3.41
N PHE A 78 8.90 7.63 4.09
CA PHE A 78 7.51 8.06 4.06
C PHE A 78 7.44 9.41 3.35
N VAL A 79 6.56 9.52 2.35
CA VAL A 79 6.37 10.74 1.57
C VAL A 79 5.31 11.59 2.24
N LYS A 80 5.75 12.71 2.83
CA LYS A 80 4.85 13.72 3.43
C LYS A 80 4.52 14.80 2.43
N THR A 81 3.32 15.38 2.53
CA THR A 81 2.99 16.61 1.81
C THR A 81 3.25 17.80 2.72
N VAL A 82 4.22 18.65 2.36
CA VAL A 82 4.54 19.89 3.09
C VAL A 82 4.32 21.06 2.14
N ASN A 83 3.39 21.96 2.48
CA ASN A 83 3.03 23.13 1.64
C ASN A 83 2.69 22.74 0.18
N GLY A 84 1.95 21.64 -0.01
CA GLY A 84 1.57 21.13 -1.33
C GLY A 84 2.68 20.45 -2.13
N LYS A 85 3.87 20.23 -1.55
CA LYS A 85 4.97 19.49 -2.17
C LYS A 85 5.19 18.15 -1.49
N ALA A 86 5.40 17.10 -2.29
CA ALA A 86 5.81 15.79 -1.80
C ALA A 86 7.27 15.84 -1.35
N VAL A 87 7.52 15.59 -0.07
CA VAL A 87 8.83 15.56 0.56
C VAL A 87 9.07 14.17 1.13
N PRO A 88 10.01 13.40 0.57
CA PRO A 88 10.40 12.11 1.15
C PRO A 88 11.20 12.32 2.44
N GLU A 89 10.78 11.67 3.53
CA GLU A 89 11.50 11.65 4.80
C GLU A 89 11.91 10.21 5.14
N ARG A 90 13.17 10.00 5.53
CA ARG A 90 13.72 8.66 5.84
C ARG A 90 13.39 8.30 7.28
N TYR A 91 12.97 7.06 7.49
CA TYR A 91 12.62 6.51 8.80
C TYR A 91 13.37 5.23 9.07
N ASP A 92 13.59 4.97 10.36
CA ASP A 92 14.03 3.65 10.79
C ASP A 92 12.89 2.64 10.64
N LEU A 93 13.26 1.48 10.11
CA LEU A 93 12.38 0.32 10.04
C LEU A 93 13.04 -0.80 10.84
N PRO A 94 12.93 -0.80 12.17
CA PRO A 94 13.58 -1.79 13.02
C PRO A 94 12.96 -3.18 12.84
N LEU A 95 13.81 -4.20 12.95
CA LEU A 95 13.41 -5.60 13.05
C LEU A 95 13.08 -5.92 14.52
N VAL A 96 11.83 -6.31 14.79
CA VAL A 96 11.27 -6.51 16.12
C VAL A 96 10.84 -7.96 16.29
N LYS A 97 11.16 -8.55 17.45
CA LYS A 97 10.67 -9.87 17.84
C LYS A 97 9.27 -9.75 18.46
N LYS A 98 8.29 -10.44 17.89
CA LYS A 98 6.93 -10.53 18.44
C LYS A 98 6.87 -11.53 19.60
N ALA A 99 5.74 -11.51 20.32
CA ALA A 99 5.49 -12.42 21.44
C ALA A 99 5.49 -13.92 21.05
N ASP A 100 5.13 -14.22 19.81
CA ASP A 100 5.18 -15.58 19.23
C ASP A 100 6.61 -15.99 18.80
N GLY A 101 7.61 -15.15 19.05
CA GLY A 101 9.00 -15.37 18.70
C GLY A 101 9.37 -15.00 17.27
N LYS A 102 8.40 -14.64 16.41
CA LYS A 102 8.64 -14.29 15.01
C LYS A 102 9.23 -12.90 14.85
N MET A 103 10.09 -12.72 13.86
CA MET A 103 10.69 -11.42 13.52
C MET A 103 9.86 -10.70 12.46
N ILE A 104 9.59 -9.41 12.69
CA ILE A 104 8.91 -8.53 11.73
C ILE A 104 9.61 -7.18 11.65
N TYR A 105 9.57 -6.52 10.50
CA TYR A 105 9.90 -5.11 10.42
C TYR A 105 8.71 -4.27 10.88
N GLN A 106 8.95 -3.24 11.70
CA GLN A 106 7.89 -2.39 12.24
C GLN A 106 8.32 -0.93 12.36
N ALA A 107 7.57 -0.02 11.77
CA ALA A 107 7.72 1.43 11.97
C ALA A 107 6.40 2.02 12.49
N LYS A 108 6.50 2.89 13.49
CA LYS A 108 5.35 3.54 14.13
C LYS A 108 5.38 5.03 13.84
N PHE A 109 4.24 5.57 13.41
CA PHE A 109 4.06 6.97 13.12
C PHE A 109 2.94 7.51 14.00
N THR A 110 3.29 8.09 15.14
CA THR A 110 2.33 8.60 16.13
C THR A 110 1.81 10.00 15.79
N ASP A 111 2.47 10.71 14.88
CA ASP A 111 2.16 12.08 14.45
C ASP A 111 1.32 12.13 13.17
N VAL A 112 1.15 11.00 12.48
CA VAL A 112 0.37 10.94 11.23
C VAL A 112 -1.12 11.03 11.52
N LYS A 113 -1.76 12.05 10.97
CA LYS A 113 -3.21 12.25 11.01
C LYS A 113 -3.84 11.65 9.76
N LEU A 114 -4.94 10.94 9.97
CA LEU A 114 -5.78 10.39 8.92
C LEU A 114 -6.99 11.31 8.75
N PRO A 115 -7.08 12.09 7.66
CA PRO A 115 -8.26 12.88 7.39
C PRO A 115 -9.44 11.97 7.02
N GLU A 116 -10.66 12.45 7.22
CA GLU A 116 -11.86 11.77 6.74
C GLU A 116 -11.85 11.71 5.21
N TYR A 117 -12.26 10.58 4.67
CA TYR A 117 -12.41 10.44 3.23
C TYR A 117 -13.70 11.08 2.76
N ASP A 118 -13.59 12.16 2.00
CA ASP A 118 -14.73 12.73 1.30
C ASP A 118 -14.65 12.36 -0.20
N PRO A 119 -15.54 11.46 -0.68
CA PRO A 119 -15.58 11.02 -2.07
C PRO A 119 -16.12 12.08 -3.04
N SER A 120 -16.67 13.19 -2.54
CA SER A 120 -17.28 14.24 -3.36
C SER A 120 -16.31 15.33 -3.82
N VAL A 121 -15.07 15.29 -3.33
CA VAL A 121 -14.07 16.39 -3.40
C VAL A 121 -13.09 16.24 -4.57
N ALA A 122 -13.49 15.68 -5.71
CA ALA A 122 -12.59 15.53 -6.86
C ALA A 122 -13.24 16.03 -8.15
N SER A 123 -13.74 17.26 -8.14
CA SER A 123 -14.32 17.95 -9.29
C SER A 123 -13.37 18.98 -9.93
N THR A 124 -12.34 19.41 -9.19
CA THR A 124 -11.33 20.39 -9.66
C THR A 124 -9.88 19.90 -9.46
N LYS A 125 -8.90 20.63 -10.01
CA LYS A 125 -7.48 20.26 -9.95
C LYS A 125 -6.90 20.41 -8.54
N GLU A 126 -7.25 21.47 -7.82
CA GLU A 126 -6.86 21.66 -6.42
C GLU A 126 -7.42 20.57 -5.52
N GLU A 127 -8.65 20.16 -5.79
CA GLU A 127 -9.39 19.08 -5.13
C GLU A 127 -8.73 17.70 -5.36
N LEU A 128 -8.36 17.38 -6.60
CA LEU A 128 -7.56 16.19 -6.92
C LEU A 128 -6.21 16.19 -6.19
N LEU A 129 -5.54 17.34 -6.12
CA LEU A 129 -4.27 17.48 -5.39
C LEU A 129 -4.47 17.29 -3.88
N ASN A 130 -5.59 17.73 -3.31
CA ASN A 130 -5.93 17.46 -1.92
C ASN A 130 -6.16 15.96 -1.69
N VAL A 131 -6.91 15.27 -2.55
CA VAL A 131 -7.10 13.82 -2.44
C VAL A 131 -5.74 13.09 -2.50
N LEU A 132 -4.87 13.44 -3.46
CA LEU A 132 -3.51 12.89 -3.55
C LEU A 132 -2.65 13.22 -2.33
N SER A 133 -2.85 14.39 -1.70
CA SER A 133 -2.12 14.78 -0.49
C SER A 133 -2.50 13.96 0.74
N THR A 134 -3.70 13.35 0.74
CA THR A 134 -4.17 12.46 1.81
C THR A 134 -3.70 11.01 1.66
N GLN A 135 -3.13 10.66 0.50
CA GLN A 135 -2.61 9.33 0.24
C GLN A 135 -1.29 9.14 1.01
N LEU A 136 -1.26 8.15 1.89
CA LEU A 136 -0.03 7.75 2.56
C LEU A 136 0.80 6.96 1.57
N THR A 137 2.04 7.39 1.31
CA THR A 137 2.93 6.71 0.37
C THR A 137 4.25 6.37 1.06
N PHE A 138 4.59 5.09 1.04
CA PHE A 138 5.84 4.58 1.56
C PHE A 138 6.69 4.01 0.43
N ARG A 139 8.00 4.10 0.60
CA ARG A 139 8.99 3.50 -0.30
C ARG A 139 9.99 2.73 0.54
N VAL A 140 10.38 1.56 0.06
CA VAL A 140 11.34 0.70 0.75
C VAL A 140 12.14 -0.12 -0.25
N THR A 141 13.40 -0.37 0.08
CA THR A 141 14.32 -1.15 -0.75
C THR A 141 14.44 -2.56 -0.21
N PRO A 142 14.04 -3.61 -0.95
CA PRO A 142 14.22 -5.00 -0.56
C PRO A 142 15.66 -5.45 -0.82
N LEU A 143 16.18 -6.30 0.06
CA LEU A 143 17.47 -6.96 -0.05
C LEU A 143 17.24 -8.48 0.02
N TYR A 144 17.39 -9.17 -1.11
CA TYR A 144 17.34 -10.64 -1.23
C TYR A 144 18.18 -11.06 -2.44
N ASN A 145 18.75 -12.25 -2.45
CA ASN A 145 19.64 -12.72 -3.53
C ASN A 145 19.45 -14.22 -3.86
N GLY A 146 18.36 -14.82 -3.39
CA GLY A 146 18.06 -16.23 -3.64
C GLY A 146 17.25 -16.46 -4.93
N GLU A 147 17.17 -17.73 -5.33
CA GLU A 147 16.51 -18.15 -6.58
C GLU A 147 14.99 -18.40 -6.44
N GLY A 148 14.46 -18.37 -5.21
CA GLY A 148 13.04 -18.56 -4.93
C GLY A 148 12.19 -17.30 -5.11
N LEU A 149 10.86 -17.48 -5.03
CA LEU A 149 9.86 -16.40 -5.00
C LEU A 149 9.18 -16.30 -3.62
N PRO A 150 9.92 -15.92 -2.56
CA PRO A 150 9.33 -15.84 -1.23
C PRO A 150 8.19 -14.81 -1.19
N GLU A 151 7.18 -15.10 -0.37
CA GLU A 151 6.06 -14.18 -0.13
C GLU A 151 6.28 -13.40 1.17
N ILE A 152 5.98 -12.10 1.10
CA ILE A 152 5.95 -11.20 2.26
C ILE A 152 4.55 -10.59 2.37
N MET A 153 4.19 -10.24 3.60
CA MET A 153 2.97 -9.52 3.92
C MET A 153 3.34 -8.08 4.31
N LEU A 154 2.82 -7.13 3.55
CA LEU A 154 2.82 -5.71 3.88
C LEU A 154 1.51 -5.39 4.58
N SER A 155 1.57 -4.81 5.77
CA SER A 155 0.38 -4.39 6.49
C SER A 155 0.58 -3.02 7.12
N VAL A 156 -0.37 -2.13 6.87
CA VAL A 156 -0.44 -0.82 7.52
C VAL A 156 -1.77 -0.72 8.23
N TYR A 157 -1.74 -0.38 9.51
CA TYR A 157 -2.95 -0.27 10.32
C TYR A 157 -2.99 1.01 11.14
N PRO A 158 -4.17 1.64 11.28
CA PRO A 158 -4.35 2.77 12.18
C PRO A 158 -4.37 2.29 13.63
N PHE A 159 -3.76 3.05 14.54
CA PHE A 159 -3.84 2.73 15.96
C PHE A 159 -5.26 2.83 16.51
N GLY A 160 -6.11 3.67 15.90
CA GLY A 160 -7.52 3.79 16.25
C GLY A 160 -8.37 2.56 15.89
N ASP A 161 -7.91 1.70 14.97
CA ASP A 161 -8.60 0.44 14.65
C ASP A 161 -7.65 -0.62 14.03
N PRO A 162 -6.74 -1.21 14.82
CA PRO A 162 -5.65 -2.04 14.28
C PRO A 162 -6.09 -3.33 13.58
N LEU A 163 -7.25 -3.88 13.97
CA LEU A 163 -7.71 -5.20 13.54
C LEU A 163 -8.53 -5.14 12.25
N THR A 164 -9.40 -4.14 12.14
CA THR A 164 -10.37 -4.03 11.04
C THR A 164 -10.06 -2.88 10.09
N GLY A 165 -9.32 -1.87 10.55
CA GLY A 165 -8.90 -0.73 9.74
C GLY A 165 -7.62 -0.96 8.94
N SER A 166 -7.05 -2.16 8.93
CA SER A 166 -5.76 -2.44 8.30
C SER A 166 -5.85 -2.62 6.79
N ALA A 167 -4.91 -2.03 6.05
CA ALA A 167 -4.63 -2.37 4.66
C ALA A 167 -3.51 -3.41 4.61
N THR A 168 -3.81 -4.60 4.07
CA THR A 168 -2.84 -5.71 3.99
C THR A 168 -2.74 -6.23 2.57
N GLU A 169 -1.52 -6.47 2.09
CA GLU A 169 -1.26 -7.07 0.78
C GLU A 169 -0.11 -8.08 0.85
N TRP A 170 -0.29 -9.22 0.19
CA TRP A 170 0.74 -10.24 0.02
C TRP A 170 1.46 -10.01 -1.30
N LYS A 171 2.79 -9.97 -1.25
CA LYS A 171 3.64 -9.76 -2.43
C LYS A 171 4.71 -10.82 -2.51
N ARG A 172 4.96 -11.29 -3.73
CA ARG A 172 6.14 -12.10 -4.04
C ARG A 172 7.33 -11.19 -4.25
N VAL A 173 8.45 -11.60 -3.68
CA VAL A 173 9.74 -10.98 -3.89
C VAL A 173 10.47 -11.79 -4.94
N THR A 174 11.05 -11.13 -5.94
CA THR A 174 11.77 -11.80 -7.03
C THR A 174 13.14 -11.19 -7.26
N ALA A 175 14.14 -12.05 -7.47
CA ALA A 175 15.48 -11.66 -7.95
C ALA A 175 15.59 -11.73 -9.49
N ASP A 176 14.52 -12.14 -10.18
CA ASP A 176 14.47 -12.21 -11.64
C ASP A 176 14.46 -10.80 -12.27
N GLN A 177 15.56 -10.44 -12.93
CA GLN A 177 15.72 -9.15 -13.63
C GLN A 177 14.80 -9.02 -14.85
N ASP A 178 14.38 -10.15 -15.44
CA ASP A 178 13.51 -10.21 -16.61
C ASP A 178 12.04 -10.49 -16.23
N TYR A 179 11.70 -10.36 -14.94
CA TYR A 179 10.38 -10.71 -14.41
C TYR A 179 9.22 -10.12 -15.22
N PHE A 180 9.30 -8.85 -15.61
CA PHE A 180 8.27 -8.21 -16.43
C PHE A 180 8.16 -8.81 -17.83
N LEU A 181 9.27 -9.15 -18.48
CA LEU A 181 9.29 -9.81 -19.79
C LEU A 181 8.67 -11.21 -19.69
N HIS A 182 8.95 -11.95 -18.62
CA HIS A 182 8.35 -13.25 -18.35
C HIS A 182 6.84 -13.16 -18.10
N LYS A 183 6.38 -12.14 -17.35
CA LYS A 183 4.94 -11.90 -17.12
C LYS A 183 4.22 -11.50 -18.42
N LEU A 184 4.81 -10.61 -19.23
CA LEU A 184 4.26 -10.17 -20.51
C LEU A 184 4.11 -11.33 -21.52
N LYS A 185 5.10 -12.25 -21.55
CA LYS A 185 5.03 -13.46 -22.40
C LYS A 185 3.90 -14.40 -21.96
N LYS A 186 3.61 -14.51 -20.66
CA LYS A 186 2.46 -15.30 -20.16
C LYS A 186 1.11 -14.68 -20.55
N GLY A 187 1.01 -13.35 -20.62
CA GLY A 187 -0.20 -12.64 -21.07
C GLY A 187 -0.49 -12.70 -22.58
N ARG A 188 0.49 -13.05 -23.41
CA ARG A 188 0.33 -13.11 -24.88
C ARG A 188 -0.20 -14.45 -25.43
N ARG A 189 -0.41 -15.46 -24.59
CA ARG A 189 -1.06 -16.71 -25.01
C ARG A 189 -2.57 -16.60 -24.81
N ASN A 190 -3.28 -16.00 -25.78
CA ASN A 190 -4.67 -16.29 -26.20
C ASN A 190 -5.37 -15.15 -26.98
N SER A 191 -4.69 -14.47 -27.90
CA SER A 191 -5.39 -13.81 -29.01
C SER A 191 -5.10 -14.55 -30.30
N VAL A 192 -5.60 -15.78 -30.41
CA VAL A 192 -5.78 -16.42 -31.71
C VAL A 192 -6.88 -15.62 -32.40
N PHE A 193 -6.48 -14.60 -33.15
CA PHE A 193 -7.31 -13.99 -34.18
C PHE A 193 -7.71 -15.12 -35.14
N LYS A 194 -8.88 -15.73 -34.91
CA LYS A 194 -9.55 -16.55 -35.92
C LYS A 194 -9.86 -15.62 -37.08
N LYS A 195 -8.98 -15.61 -38.09
CA LYS A 195 -9.29 -15.10 -39.42
C LYS A 195 -10.52 -15.87 -39.91
N ARG A 196 -11.68 -15.21 -39.89
CA ARG A 196 -12.85 -15.67 -40.65
C ARG A 196 -12.46 -15.61 -42.12
N ARG A 197 -12.41 -16.79 -42.76
CA ARG A 197 -12.52 -16.91 -44.21
C ARG A 197 -13.96 -16.65 -44.61
#